data_AF-A0A1B6CNH9-F1
#
_entry.id   AF-A0A1B6CNH9-F1
#
_cell.length_a   1.000
_cell.length_b   1.000
_cell.length_c   1.000
_cell.angle_alpha   90.00
_cell.angle_beta   90.00
_cell.angle_gamma   90.00
#
_symmetry.space_group_name_H-M   'P 1'
#
loop_
_entity.id
_entity.type
_entity.pdbx_description
1 polymer ?
#
loop_
_entity_poly.entity_id
_entity_poly.type
_entity_poly.pdbx_seq_one_letter_code
_entity_poly.pdbx_strand_id
1 'polypeptide(L)'
;MKRAIWPTYFHLCSTNEKPAHELCQKGSDSWCKFQKAAVTKEPYDHKKHTHLPSIIMEQIKPIFRDLSNPDLLRRCLHKGTQNANESLNNVIWTRIPENVFVMREILELGVYKAVSS
;
A
#
# COMPACT_ATOMS: atom_id res chain seq x y z
N MET A 1 -7.89 6.01 6.12
CA MET A 1 -7.32 5.69 4.79
C MET A 1 -7.26 6.89 3.83
N LYS A 2 -8.35 7.61 3.53
CA LYS A 2 -8.34 8.76 2.59
C LYS A 2 -7.25 9.81 2.87
N ARG A 3 -7.08 10.19 4.15
CA ARG A 3 -6.04 11.15 4.61
C ARG A 3 -4.61 10.63 4.48
N ALA A 4 -4.41 9.33 4.22
CA ALA A 4 -3.11 8.70 4.02
C ALA A 4 -2.77 8.49 2.54
N ILE A 5 -3.75 8.55 1.63
CA ILE A 5 -3.56 8.32 0.19
C ILE A 5 -3.00 9.57 -0.51
N TRP A 6 -3.62 10.73 -0.29
CA TRP A 6 -3.20 11.99 -0.89
C TRP A 6 -1.80 12.49 -0.50
N PRO A 7 -1.31 12.31 0.75
CA PRO A 7 0.08 12.62 1.09
C PRO A 7 1.11 12.00 0.14
N THR A 8 0.88 10.76 -0.32
CA THR A 8 1.77 10.07 -1.27
C THR A 8 1.76 10.74 -2.64
N TYR A 9 0.59 11.14 -3.14
CA TYR A 9 0.47 11.90 -4.39
C TYR A 9 1.27 13.20 -4.31
N PHE A 10 1.05 13.98 -3.24
CA PHE A 10 1.71 15.27 -3.09
C PHE A 10 3.23 15.15 -2.83
N HIS A 11 3.66 14.10 -2.13
CA HIS A 11 5.08 13.77 -2.04
C HIS A 11 5.73 13.59 -3.41
N LEU A 12 5.10 12.82 -4.30
CA LEU A 12 5.67 12.50 -5.61
C LEU A 12 5.76 13.71 -6.56
N CYS A 13 4.86 14.70 -6.44
CA CYS A 13 4.93 15.93 -7.24
C CYS A 13 5.66 17.10 -6.55
N SER A 14 6.18 16.91 -5.34
CA SER A 14 6.83 17.97 -4.56
C SER A 14 8.16 18.40 -5.18
N THR A 15 8.48 19.69 -5.07
CA THR A 15 9.74 20.28 -5.57
C THR A 15 10.27 21.29 -4.56
N ASN A 16 11.53 21.74 -4.73
CA ASN A 16 12.08 22.78 -3.87
C ASN A 16 11.34 24.11 -4.02
N GLU A 17 10.88 24.43 -5.24
CA GLU A 17 10.16 25.65 -5.57
C GLU A 17 8.69 25.59 -5.12
N LYS A 18 8.10 24.39 -5.15
CA LYS A 18 6.71 24.12 -4.75
C LYS A 18 6.66 22.88 -3.84
N PRO A 19 7.03 23.03 -2.55
CA PRO A 19 6.97 21.92 -1.60
C PRO A 19 5.51 21.56 -1.27
N ALA A 20 5.15 20.29 -1.40
CA ALA A 20 3.79 19.79 -1.24
C ALA A 20 3.69 18.77 -0.10
N HIS A 21 4.03 19.20 1.12
CA HIS A 21 4.08 18.33 2.31
C HIS A 21 3.01 18.64 3.37
N GLU A 22 1.98 19.43 3.02
CA GLU A 22 0.96 19.91 3.97
C GLU A 22 0.14 18.79 4.62
N LEU A 23 -0.10 17.70 3.89
CA LEU A 23 -0.88 16.56 4.38
C LEU A 23 -0.03 15.56 5.19
N CYS A 24 1.26 15.80 5.31
CA CYS A 24 2.19 14.91 5.99
C CYS A 24 2.19 15.18 7.48
N GLN A 25 2.49 14.14 8.27
CA GLN A 25 2.66 14.31 9.71
C GLN A 25 3.82 15.25 9.98
N LYS A 26 3.66 16.13 10.98
CA LYS A 26 4.70 17.07 11.43
C LYS A 26 5.41 16.49 12.64
N GLY A 27 6.64 16.92 12.89
CA GLY A 27 7.43 16.53 14.06
C GLY A 27 8.73 15.81 13.70
N SER A 28 9.61 15.67 14.69
CA SER A 28 10.89 14.95 14.58
C SER A 28 10.72 13.47 14.24
N ASP A 29 9.60 12.89 14.65
CA ASP A 29 9.26 11.47 14.41
C ASP A 29 8.44 11.28 13.12
N SER A 30 8.29 12.33 12.31
CA SER A 30 7.64 12.21 11.01
C SER A 30 8.43 11.31 10.08
N TRP A 31 7.71 10.41 9.39
CA TRP A 31 8.25 9.65 8.27
C TRP A 31 8.60 10.56 7.07
N CYS A 32 7.99 11.75 6.99
CA CYS A 32 8.26 12.70 5.93
C CYS A 32 9.58 13.44 6.22
N LYS A 33 10.61 13.12 5.43
CA LYS A 33 11.95 13.72 5.54
C LYS A 33 11.94 15.24 5.47
N PHE A 34 11.07 15.83 4.65
CA PHE A 34 10.89 17.29 4.59
C PHE A 34 10.38 17.86 5.91
N GLN A 35 9.31 17.26 6.48
CA GLN A 35 8.73 17.72 7.75
C GLN A 35 9.69 17.50 8.92
N LYS A 36 10.45 16.40 8.90
CA LYS A 36 11.49 16.13 9.89
C LYS A 36 12.61 17.17 9.81
N ALA A 37 13.13 17.41 8.61
CA ALA A 37 14.17 18.42 8.35
C ALA A 37 13.74 19.83 8.78
N ALA A 38 12.47 20.19 8.58
CA ALA A 38 11.92 21.46 9.03
C ALA A 38 11.99 21.64 10.56
N VAL A 39 11.88 20.56 11.34
CA VAL A 39 11.96 20.58 12.80
C VAL A 39 13.41 20.45 13.30
N THR A 40 14.21 19.57 12.69
CA THR A 40 15.62 19.36 13.04
C THR A 40 16.54 20.47 12.53
N LYS A 41 16.01 21.37 11.68
CA LYS A 41 16.75 22.43 10.96
C LYS A 41 17.85 21.88 10.05
N GLU A 42 17.68 20.66 9.56
CA GLU A 42 18.56 20.04 8.59
C GLU A 42 18.21 20.50 7.17
N PRO A 43 19.18 20.60 6.25
CA PRO A 43 18.89 20.91 4.86
C PRO A 43 18.14 19.76 4.19
N TYR A 44 17.11 20.10 3.42
CA TYR A 44 16.37 19.15 2.59
C TYR A 44 16.36 19.60 1.13
N ASP A 45 16.59 18.67 0.22
CA ASP A 45 16.60 18.91 -1.22
C ASP A 45 15.79 17.82 -1.93
N HIS A 46 14.70 18.24 -2.55
CA HIS A 46 13.83 17.35 -3.33
C HIS A 46 14.58 16.66 -4.46
N LYS A 47 15.63 17.28 -5.03
CA LYS A 47 16.42 16.68 -6.13
C LYS A 47 17.17 15.42 -5.71
N LYS A 48 17.37 15.19 -4.41
CA LYS A 48 18.01 13.99 -3.86
C LYS A 48 17.01 12.83 -3.64
N HIS A 49 15.75 13.03 -4.01
CA HIS A 49 14.67 12.09 -3.78
C HIS A 49 13.87 11.84 -5.06
N THR A 50 13.10 10.75 -5.05
CA THR A 50 12.30 10.36 -6.21
C THR A 50 11.04 11.20 -6.30
N HIS A 51 10.93 11.96 -7.38
CA HIS A 51 9.75 12.74 -7.75
C HIS A 51 9.40 12.46 -9.21
N LEU A 52 8.11 12.58 -9.55
CA LEU A 52 7.60 12.30 -10.88
C LEU A 52 7.28 13.61 -11.62
N PRO A 53 7.50 13.67 -12.94
CA PRO A 53 7.11 14.81 -13.76
C PRO A 53 5.60 15.10 -13.67
N SER A 54 5.22 16.36 -13.83
CA SER A 54 3.82 16.80 -13.76
C SER A 54 2.90 16.02 -14.68
N ILE A 55 3.36 15.71 -15.91
CA ILE A 55 2.57 14.95 -16.88
C ILE A 55 2.23 13.54 -16.39
N ILE A 56 3.15 12.86 -15.71
CA ILE A 56 2.88 11.54 -15.11
C ILE A 56 1.92 11.69 -13.93
N MET A 57 2.14 12.72 -13.10
CA MET A 57 1.29 12.99 -11.95
C MET A 57 -0.16 13.28 -12.35
N GLU A 58 -0.36 14.05 -13.42
CA GLU A 58 -1.69 14.33 -13.99
C GLU A 58 -2.38 13.05 -14.48
N GLN A 59 -1.65 12.16 -15.15
CA GLN A 59 -2.17 10.89 -15.65
C GLN A 59 -2.56 9.91 -14.53
N ILE A 60 -1.81 9.87 -13.42
CA ILE A 60 -2.11 8.97 -12.29
C ILE A 60 -3.07 9.57 -11.26
N LYS A 61 -3.37 10.87 -11.34
CA LYS A 61 -4.29 11.55 -10.41
C LYS A 61 -5.69 10.91 -10.34
N PRO A 62 -6.31 10.42 -11.43
CA PRO A 62 -7.56 9.67 -11.37
C PRO A 62 -7.45 8.42 -10.50
N ILE A 63 -6.32 7.68 -10.56
CA ILE A 63 -6.09 6.49 -9.74
C ILE A 63 -6.12 6.86 -8.24
N PHE A 64 -5.45 7.95 -7.84
CA PHE A 64 -5.48 8.42 -6.46
C PHE A 64 -6.87 8.87 -6.01
N ARG A 65 -7.70 9.39 -6.94
CA ARG A 65 -9.10 9.73 -6.69
C ARG A 65 -9.93 8.47 -6.42
N ASP A 66 -9.78 7.46 -7.26
CA ASP A 66 -10.51 6.19 -7.13
C ASP A 66 -10.10 5.44 -5.86
N LEU A 67 -8.80 5.39 -5.55
CA LEU A 67 -8.30 4.84 -4.29
C LEU A 67 -8.83 5.59 -3.06
N SER A 68 -9.16 6.88 -3.22
CA SER A 68 -9.73 7.72 -2.16
C SER A 68 -11.25 7.61 -2.04
N ASN A 69 -11.90 6.76 -2.84
CA ASN A 69 -13.36 6.59 -2.83
C ASN A 69 -13.83 6.00 -1.49
N PRO A 70 -14.72 6.68 -0.73
CA PRO A 70 -15.23 6.18 0.54
C PRO A 70 -15.86 4.79 0.47
N ASP A 71 -16.57 4.47 -0.62
CA ASP A 71 -17.22 3.16 -0.80
C ASP A 71 -16.20 2.04 -0.96
N LEU A 72 -15.10 2.30 -1.68
CA LEU A 72 -13.96 1.38 -1.78
C LEU A 72 -13.31 1.22 -0.40
N LEU A 73 -13.01 2.33 0.27
CA LEU A 73 -12.33 2.33 1.57
C LEU A 73 -13.15 1.66 2.68
N ARG A 74 -14.49 1.73 2.61
CA ARG A 74 -15.38 1.05 3.56
C ARG A 74 -15.20 -0.47 3.54
N ARG A 75 -14.87 -1.06 2.38
CA ARG A 75 -14.59 -2.49 2.27
C ARG A 75 -13.33 -2.89 3.05
N CYS A 76 -12.35 -1.99 3.12
CA CYS A 76 -11.10 -2.22 3.86
C CYS A 76 -11.25 -2.10 5.40
N LEU A 77 -12.37 -1.58 5.92
CA LEU A 77 -12.56 -1.41 7.38
C LEU A 77 -12.70 -2.73 8.13
N HIS A 78 -13.25 -3.75 7.49
CA HIS A 78 -13.50 -5.06 8.13
C HIS A 78 -12.24 -5.93 8.23
N LYS A 79 -11.06 -5.40 7.87
CA LYS A 79 -9.79 -6.15 7.83
C LYS A 79 -9.87 -7.45 7.02
N GLY A 80 -10.80 -7.54 6.08
CA GLY A 80 -10.81 -8.62 5.10
C GLY A 80 -9.56 -8.50 4.24
N THR A 81 -8.91 -9.63 3.97
CA THR A 81 -7.83 -9.66 2.98
C THR A 81 -8.38 -9.21 1.63
N GLN A 82 -7.60 -8.42 0.88
CA GLN A 82 -7.94 -8.03 -0.49
C GLN A 82 -7.99 -9.24 -1.43
N ASN A 83 -7.36 -10.34 -1.03
CA ASN A 83 -7.37 -11.62 -1.71
C ASN A 83 -8.02 -12.67 -0.80
N ALA A 84 -9.34 -12.86 -0.93
CA ALA A 84 -10.07 -13.86 -0.15
C ALA A 84 -9.46 -15.28 -0.28
N ASN A 85 -8.79 -15.56 -1.40
CA ASN A 85 -8.13 -16.85 -1.63
C ASN A 85 -6.82 -16.99 -0.83
N GLU A 86 -6.21 -15.91 -0.35
CA GLU A 86 -4.93 -15.97 0.37
C GLU A 86 -5.04 -16.75 1.67
N SER A 87 -6.10 -16.49 2.46
CA SER A 87 -6.34 -17.22 3.71
C SER A 87 -6.66 -18.70 3.43
N LEU A 88 -7.46 -18.98 2.40
CA LEU A 88 -7.80 -20.35 2.02
C LEU A 88 -6.58 -21.12 1.50
N ASN A 89 -5.83 -20.52 0.59
CA ASN A 89 -4.61 -21.08 0.02
C ASN A 89 -3.57 -21.32 1.11
N ASN A 90 -3.41 -20.42 2.07
CA ASN A 90 -2.50 -20.63 3.20
C ASN A 90 -2.89 -21.88 4.03
N VAL A 91 -4.17 -22.08 4.29
CA VAL A 91 -4.69 -23.25 5.03
C VAL A 91 -4.50 -24.55 4.22
N ILE A 92 -4.70 -24.50 2.90
CA ILE A 92 -4.44 -25.62 1.99
C ILE A 92 -2.94 -25.93 1.96
N TRP A 93 -2.08 -24.94 1.73
CA TRP A 93 -0.63 -25.10 1.58
C TRP A 93 0.07 -25.53 2.87
N THR A 94 -0.47 -25.18 4.03
CA THR A 94 0.03 -25.70 5.32
C THR A 94 -0.14 -27.22 5.43
N ARG A 95 -1.13 -27.79 4.72
CA ARG A 95 -1.41 -29.25 4.72
C ARG A 95 -0.90 -29.97 3.49
N ILE A 96 -0.89 -29.30 2.33
CA ILE A 96 -0.41 -29.82 1.05
C ILE A 96 0.55 -28.78 0.46
N PRO A 97 1.85 -28.89 0.78
CA PRO A 97 2.84 -27.94 0.29
C PRO A 97 2.84 -27.86 -1.24
N GLU A 98 2.83 -26.65 -1.78
CA GLU A 98 2.77 -26.40 -3.23
C GLU A 98 4.01 -26.89 -4.00
N ASN A 99 5.10 -27.16 -3.29
CA ASN A 99 6.36 -27.65 -3.83
C ASN A 99 6.46 -29.19 -3.86
N VAL A 100 5.40 -29.91 -3.50
CA VAL A 100 5.35 -31.38 -3.52
C VAL A 100 4.36 -31.85 -4.58
N PHE A 101 4.84 -32.66 -5.52
CA PHE A 101 3.96 -33.32 -6.47
C PHE A 101 3.14 -34.41 -5.75
N VAL A 102 1.82 -34.32 -5.85
CA VAL A 102 0.88 -35.30 -5.30
C VAL A 102 -0.10 -35.74 -6.39
N MET A 103 -0.61 -36.96 -6.28
CA MET A 103 -1.69 -37.45 -7.14
C MET A 103 -2.98 -36.66 -6.89
N ARG A 104 -3.86 -36.60 -7.90
CA ARG A 104 -5.10 -35.81 -7.86
C ARG A 104 -5.97 -36.20 -6.66
N GLU A 105 -6.12 -37.49 -6.40
CA GLU A 105 -6.94 -38.03 -5.32
C GLU A 105 -6.45 -37.55 -3.94
N ILE A 106 -5.13 -37.45 -3.78
CA ILE A 106 -4.49 -36.96 -2.54
C ILE A 106 -4.70 -35.46 -2.40
N LEU A 107 -4.59 -34.71 -3.50
CA LEU A 107 -4.84 -33.27 -3.52
C LEU A 107 -6.30 -32.96 -3.12
N GLU A 108 -7.28 -33.65 -3.71
CA GLU A 108 -8.70 -33.47 -3.42
C GLU A 108 -9.03 -33.78 -1.95
N LEU A 109 -8.52 -34.90 -1.43
CA LEU A 109 -8.72 -35.28 -0.03
C LEU A 109 -8.07 -34.27 0.93
N GLY A 110 -6.87 -33.81 0.62
CA GLY A 110 -6.16 -32.83 1.43
C GLY A 110 -6.84 -31.47 1.44
N VAL A 111 -7.37 -31.01 0.30
CA VAL A 111 -8.13 -29.75 0.20
C VAL A 111 -9.43 -29.89 0.99
N TYR A 112 -10.15 -31.01 0.87
CA TYR A 112 -11.36 -31.26 1.65
C TYR A 112 -11.07 -31.18 3.16
N LYS A 113 -10.04 -31.90 3.63
CA LYS A 113 -9.59 -31.84 5.03
C LYS A 113 -9.15 -30.45 5.47
N ALA A 114 -8.58 -29.66 4.56
CA ALA A 114 -8.09 -28.33 4.87
C ALA A 114 -9.23 -27.33 5.12
N VAL A 115 -10.34 -27.49 4.39
CA VAL A 115 -11.51 -26.61 4.45
C VAL A 115 -12.52 -27.06 5.52
N SER A 116 -12.62 -28.36 5.79
CA SER A 116 -13.56 -28.93 6.76
C SER A 116 -13.12 -28.84 8.22
N SER A 117 -11.96 -28.25 8.50
CA SER A 117 -11.31 -28.22 9.83
C SER A 117 -11.61 -26.96 10.63
#